data_AF-A0A822BD07-F1
#
_entry.id   AF-A0A822BD07-F1
#
_cell.length_a   1.000
_cell.length_b   1.000
_cell.length_c   1.000
_cell.angle_alpha   90.00
_cell.angle_beta   90.00
_cell.angle_gamma   90.00
#
_symmetry.space_group_name_H-M   'P 1'
#
loop_
_entity.id
_entity.type
_entity.pdbx_description
1 polymer ?
#
loop_
_entity_poly.entity_id
_entity_poly.type
_entity_poly.pdbx_seq_one_letter_code
_entity_poly.pdbx_strand_id
1 'polypeptide(L)'
;ANTEQIHDSRFDPPTYIKYGYVPFDMDEYSASLTLSYAYDDWAIGNVMYAAGLIDEVQEYTGDILCPATEIEHLIPFDYRYTEGDAWHYRFFVPHNTSRLVDLFGGAKYFAEELDTFFVRSRDWPTITIPNPYYWAGNEHNLFSVWQFHYA
;
A
#
# COMPACT_ATOMS: atom_id res chain seq x y z
N ALA A 1 -5.98 -0.44 -28.80
CA ALA A 1 -4.72 -0.54 -28.03
C ALA A 1 -3.70 -1.26 -28.89
N ASN A 2 -2.42 -0.87 -28.82
CA ASN A 2 -1.36 -1.36 -29.69
C ASN A 2 -0.97 -2.78 -29.25
N THR A 3 -1.21 -3.79 -30.09
CA THR A 3 -1.07 -5.23 -29.73
C THR A 3 0.38 -5.73 -29.68
N GLU A 4 1.36 -4.85 -29.92
CA GLU A 4 2.78 -5.21 -30.03
C GLU A 4 3.61 -4.73 -28.83
N GLN A 5 3.00 -4.07 -27.84
CA GLN A 5 3.68 -3.75 -26.58
C GLN A 5 3.41 -4.87 -25.58
N ILE A 6 4.47 -5.59 -25.20
CA ILE A 6 4.46 -6.41 -23.98
C ILE A 6 4.37 -5.42 -22.82
N HIS A 7 3.16 -5.24 -22.28
CA HIS A 7 2.93 -4.45 -21.09
C HIS A 7 3.35 -5.28 -19.86
N ASP A 8 4.66 -5.32 -19.59
CA ASP A 8 5.29 -5.97 -18.44
C ASP A 8 5.10 -5.17 -17.13
N SER A 9 3.94 -4.54 -16.94
CA SER A 9 3.72 -3.61 -15.83
C SER A 9 3.10 -4.26 -14.60
N ARG A 10 2.48 -5.44 -14.73
CA ARG A 10 1.92 -6.20 -13.60
C ARG A 10 2.33 -7.67 -13.70
N PHE A 11 2.85 -8.19 -12.60
CA PHE A 11 3.13 -9.59 -12.40
C PHE A 11 1.83 -10.35 -12.15
N ASP A 12 1.57 -11.36 -12.99
CA ASP A 12 0.44 -12.30 -12.91
C ASP A 12 -0.94 -11.68 -12.51
N PRO A 13 -1.50 -10.76 -13.32
CA PRO A 13 -2.82 -10.17 -13.05
C PRO A 13 -3.94 -11.20 -12.80
N PRO A 14 -4.02 -12.35 -13.51
CA PRO A 14 -5.04 -13.37 -13.22
C PRO A 14 -5.03 -13.87 -11.78
N THR A 15 -3.86 -14.03 -11.16
CA THR A 15 -3.73 -14.45 -9.76
C THR A 15 -4.20 -13.37 -8.80
N TYR A 16 -3.79 -12.12 -9.02
CA TYR A 16 -4.27 -10.98 -8.23
C TYR A 16 -5.79 -10.86 -8.29
N ILE A 17 -6.39 -10.94 -9.48
CA ILE A 17 -7.85 -10.89 -9.67
C ILE A 17 -8.53 -12.07 -8.97
N LYS A 18 -7.95 -13.27 -9.05
CA LYS A 18 -8.52 -14.48 -8.43
C LYS A 18 -8.57 -14.40 -6.90
N TYR A 19 -7.53 -13.87 -6.27
CA TYR A 19 -7.41 -13.89 -4.80
C TYR A 19 -7.74 -12.55 -4.13
N GLY A 20 -7.75 -11.44 -4.88
CA GLY A 20 -7.87 -10.08 -4.36
C GLY A 20 -6.58 -9.53 -3.74
N TYR A 21 -5.48 -10.29 -3.85
CA TYR A 21 -4.14 -9.92 -3.39
C TYR A 21 -3.09 -10.78 -4.13
N VAL A 22 -1.82 -10.38 -4.07
CA VAL A 22 -0.68 -11.17 -4.58
C VAL A 22 -0.20 -12.12 -3.47
N PRO A 23 -0.25 -13.45 -3.64
CA PRO A 23 0.25 -14.38 -2.64
C PRO A 23 1.78 -14.34 -2.50
N PHE A 24 2.30 -14.44 -1.27
CA PHE A 24 3.75 -14.39 -0.99
C PHE A 24 4.55 -15.54 -1.62
N ASP A 25 3.94 -16.71 -1.76
CA ASP A 25 4.55 -17.87 -2.44
C ASP A 25 4.71 -17.67 -3.95
N MET A 26 4.03 -16.68 -4.53
CA MET A 26 4.11 -16.34 -5.94
C MET A 26 5.09 -15.21 -6.22
N ASP A 27 5.12 -14.18 -5.37
CA ASP A 27 6.06 -13.07 -5.46
C ASP A 27 6.51 -12.62 -4.08
N GLU A 28 7.82 -12.45 -3.91
CA GLU A 28 8.38 -12.05 -2.63
C GLU A 28 7.85 -10.67 -2.21
N TYR A 29 7.65 -9.71 -3.13
CA TYR A 29 7.11 -8.36 -2.89
C TYR A 29 5.58 -8.28 -2.83
N SER A 30 4.93 -9.42 -2.59
CA SER A 30 3.46 -9.58 -2.52
C SER A 30 2.67 -8.44 -1.86
N ALA A 31 3.12 -7.92 -0.70
CA ALA A 31 2.35 -6.92 0.04
C ALA A 31 2.42 -5.54 -0.62
N SER A 32 3.60 -5.09 -1.05
CA SER A 32 3.75 -3.82 -1.78
C SER A 32 3.09 -3.87 -3.16
N LEU A 33 3.14 -5.02 -3.84
CA LEU A 33 2.43 -5.22 -5.11
C LEU A 33 0.91 -5.15 -4.94
N THR A 34 0.37 -5.79 -3.90
CA THR A 34 -1.08 -5.76 -3.61
C THR A 34 -1.58 -4.33 -3.41
N LEU A 35 -0.86 -3.53 -2.62
CA LEU A 35 -1.24 -2.14 -2.36
C LEU A 35 -1.08 -1.25 -3.60
N SER A 36 -0.02 -1.46 -4.38
CA SER A 36 0.21 -0.74 -5.64
C SER A 36 -0.86 -1.04 -6.68
N TYR A 37 -1.23 -2.32 -6.86
CA TYR A 37 -2.27 -2.72 -7.81
C TYR A 37 -3.64 -2.18 -7.43
N ALA A 38 -3.97 -2.16 -6.13
CA ALA A 38 -5.21 -1.55 -5.66
C ALA A 38 -5.28 -0.04 -5.97
N TYR A 39 -4.17 0.69 -5.81
CA TYR A 39 -4.10 2.10 -6.19
C TYR A 39 -4.22 2.31 -7.70
N ASP A 40 -3.51 1.50 -8.49
CA ASP A 40 -3.57 1.58 -9.96
C ASP A 40 -4.97 1.26 -10.49
N ASP A 41 -5.66 0.26 -9.93
CA ASP A 41 -7.04 -0.09 -10.29
C ASP A 41 -8.00 1.05 -10.00
N TRP A 42 -7.86 1.69 -8.84
CA TRP A 42 -8.63 2.90 -8.53
C TRP A 42 -8.36 4.02 -9.54
N ALA A 43 -7.10 4.25 -9.91
CA ALA A 43 -6.73 5.29 -10.87
C ALA A 43 -7.31 5.01 -12.27
N ILE A 44 -7.18 3.77 -12.75
CA ILE A 44 -7.76 3.31 -14.02
C ILE A 44 -9.29 3.46 -14.00
N GLY A 45 -9.94 3.03 -12.91
CA GLY A 45 -11.39 3.15 -12.75
C GLY A 45 -11.88 4.60 -12.86
N ASN A 46 -11.15 5.57 -12.29
CA ASN A 46 -11.48 6.99 -12.45
C ASN A 46 -11.34 7.48 -13.90
N VAL A 47 -10.33 7.02 -14.64
CA VAL A 47 -10.16 7.34 -16.07
C VAL A 47 -11.30 6.74 -16.90
N MET A 48 -11.66 5.49 -16.65
CA MET A 48 -12.75 4.80 -17.34
C MET A 48 -14.11 5.47 -17.06
N TYR A 49 -14.37 5.83 -15.80
CA TYR A 49 -15.56 6.58 -15.42
C TYR A 49 -15.64 7.92 -16.16
N ALA A 50 -14.54 8.68 -16.20
CA ALA A 50 -14.48 9.95 -16.92
C ALA A 50 -14.66 9.78 -18.45
N ALA A 51 -14.25 8.64 -19.00
CA ALA A 51 -14.44 8.28 -20.40
C ALA A 51 -15.86 7.77 -20.72
N GLY A 52 -16.74 7.62 -19.72
CA GLY A 52 -18.10 7.11 -19.91
C GLY A 52 -18.17 5.57 -20.04
N LEU A 53 -17.10 4.85 -19.69
CA LEU A 53 -17.01 3.38 -19.74
C LEU A 53 -17.55 2.73 -18.45
N ILE A 54 -18.66 3.25 -17.91
CA ILE A 54 -19.13 2.96 -16.55
C ILE A 54 -19.51 1.48 -16.37
N ASP A 55 -20.03 0.83 -17.40
CA ASP A 55 -20.39 -0.60 -17.37
C ASP A 55 -19.16 -1.51 -17.19
N GLU A 56 -17.95 -1.03 -17.48
CA GLU A 56 -16.68 -1.75 -17.30
C GLU A 56 -16.02 -1.47 -15.93
N VAL A 57 -16.49 -0.47 -15.17
CA VAL A 57 -15.87 -0.05 -13.89
C VAL A 57 -16.25 -0.97 -12.72
N GLN A 58 -17.36 -1.71 -12.81
CA GLN A 58 -17.89 -2.51 -11.70
C GLN A 58 -16.95 -3.63 -11.22
N GLU A 59 -16.02 -4.08 -12.08
CA GLU A 59 -15.08 -5.18 -11.77
C GLU A 59 -13.92 -4.78 -10.84
N TYR A 60 -13.70 -3.48 -10.60
CA TYR A 60 -12.49 -2.96 -9.91
C TYR A 60 -12.69 -2.54 -8.45
N THR A 61 -13.84 -2.85 -7.82
CA THR A 61 -14.13 -2.47 -6.42
C THR A 61 -14.09 -3.70 -5.50
N GLY A 62 -12.92 -4.34 -5.40
CA GLY A 62 -12.71 -5.50 -4.52
C GLY A 62 -12.51 -5.11 -3.04
N ASP A 63 -12.94 -5.98 -2.13
CA ASP A 63 -12.59 -5.91 -0.71
C ASP A 63 -11.15 -6.40 -0.50
N ILE A 64 -10.30 -5.60 0.17
CA ILE A 64 -8.94 -6.00 0.54
C ILE A 64 -9.00 -6.91 1.77
N LEU A 65 -8.67 -8.19 1.61
CA LEU A 65 -8.51 -9.13 2.71
C LEU A 65 -7.09 -9.06 3.27
N CYS A 66 -6.89 -8.33 4.36
CA CYS A 66 -5.61 -8.35 5.09
C CYS A 66 -5.44 -9.71 5.80
N PRO A 67 -4.31 -10.42 5.62
CA PRO A 67 -4.03 -11.62 6.40
C PRO A 67 -3.96 -11.29 7.90
N ALA A 68 -4.63 -12.11 8.72
CA ALA A 68 -4.86 -11.89 10.16
C ALA A 68 -3.63 -12.15 11.06
N THR A 69 -2.46 -12.40 10.50
CA THR A 69 -1.24 -12.66 11.28
C THR A 69 -0.54 -11.37 11.64
N GLU A 70 -0.52 -11.04 12.93
CA GLU A 70 0.43 -10.10 13.51
C GLU A 70 1.85 -10.60 13.20
N ILE A 71 2.64 -9.80 12.50
CA ILE A 71 4.06 -10.12 12.25
C ILE A 71 4.90 -8.98 12.81
N GLU A 72 5.24 -9.13 14.09
CA GLU A 72 6.41 -8.53 14.70
C GLU A 72 7.66 -9.20 14.13
N HIS A 73 8.24 -8.68 13.05
CA HIS A 73 9.67 -8.87 12.80
C HIS A 73 10.22 -7.64 12.07
N LEU A 74 10.86 -6.76 12.85
CA LEU A 74 11.68 -5.63 12.37
C LEU A 74 12.98 -6.18 11.75
N ILE A 75 12.90 -6.74 10.55
CA ILE A 75 14.06 -6.90 9.67
C ILE A 75 14.04 -5.66 8.77
N PRO A 76 15.15 -4.92 8.61
CA PRO A 76 15.16 -3.68 7.82
C PRO A 76 14.83 -3.88 6.32
N PHE A 77 14.63 -5.12 5.89
CA PHE A 77 14.06 -5.51 4.61
C PHE A 77 13.23 -6.78 4.83
N ASP A 78 11.92 -6.60 4.94
CA ASP A 78 10.99 -7.72 4.88
C ASP A 78 10.63 -7.93 3.41
N TYR A 79 11.03 -9.07 2.83
CA TYR A 79 10.92 -9.30 1.39
C TYR A 79 9.50 -9.15 0.85
N ARG A 80 8.48 -9.26 1.71
CA ARG A 80 7.07 -8.92 1.42
C ARG A 80 6.85 -7.52 0.89
N TYR A 81 7.79 -6.61 1.16
CA TYR A 81 7.70 -5.20 0.83
C TYR A 81 8.90 -4.77 -0.02
N THR A 82 8.64 -3.94 -1.02
CA THR A 82 9.67 -3.34 -1.85
C THR A 82 10.39 -2.24 -1.05
N GLU A 83 11.68 -2.44 -0.77
CA GLU A 83 12.56 -1.46 -0.13
C GLU A 83 12.06 -0.90 1.22
N GLY A 84 11.34 -1.71 2.00
CA GLY A 84 10.80 -1.30 3.29
C GLY A 84 10.24 -2.47 4.09
N ASP A 85 9.27 -2.16 4.96
CA ASP A 85 8.58 -3.14 5.79
C ASP A 85 7.11 -2.73 6.05
N ALA A 86 6.43 -3.47 6.94
CA ALA A 86 5.05 -3.22 7.31
C ALA A 86 4.80 -1.84 7.95
N TRP A 87 5.74 -1.29 8.71
CA TRP A 87 5.60 0.05 9.29
C TRP A 87 5.53 1.12 8.23
N HIS A 88 6.27 0.92 7.15
CA HIS A 88 6.29 1.85 6.04
C HIS A 88 5.02 1.75 5.18
N TYR A 89 4.58 0.54 4.84
CA TYR A 89 3.48 0.32 3.90
C TYR A 89 2.08 0.31 4.52
N ARG A 90 1.94 0.18 5.85
CA ARG A 90 0.62 0.18 6.53
C ARG A 90 -0.20 1.46 6.33
N PHE A 91 0.44 2.55 5.91
CA PHE A 91 -0.21 3.82 5.61
C PHE A 91 -0.44 4.05 4.10
N PHE A 92 -0.12 3.08 3.24
CA PHE A 92 -0.14 3.25 1.78
C PHE A 92 -1.50 2.86 1.16
N VAL A 93 -2.55 3.60 1.52
CA VAL A 93 -3.89 3.50 0.89
C VAL A 93 -4.40 4.91 0.53
N PRO A 94 -3.70 5.64 -0.36
CA PRO A 94 -4.00 7.06 -0.63
C PRO A 94 -5.35 7.28 -1.33
N HIS A 95 -5.85 6.28 -2.06
CA HIS A 95 -7.13 6.34 -2.75
C HIS A 95 -8.35 6.20 -1.82
N ASN A 96 -8.15 5.72 -0.58
CA ASN A 96 -9.23 5.51 0.38
C ASN A 96 -8.74 5.62 1.84
N THR A 97 -8.11 6.75 2.18
CA THR A 97 -7.57 6.97 3.53
C THR A 97 -8.65 6.95 4.60
N SER A 98 -9.87 7.41 4.33
CA SER A 98 -10.98 7.32 5.29
C SER A 98 -11.29 5.89 5.71
N ARG A 99 -11.32 4.94 4.78
CA ARG A 99 -11.51 3.51 5.12
C ARG A 99 -10.31 2.95 5.86
N LEU A 100 -9.09 3.41 5.54
CA LEU A 100 -7.90 3.03 6.29
C LEU A 100 -8.01 3.47 7.76
N VAL A 101 -8.48 4.70 8.02
CA VAL A 101 -8.72 5.21 9.38
C VAL A 101 -9.72 4.32 10.14
N ASP A 102 -10.80 3.90 9.49
CA ASP A 102 -11.77 2.97 10.09
C ASP A 102 -11.13 1.61 10.42
N LEU A 103 -10.27 1.07 9.55
CA LEU A 103 -9.55 -0.19 9.77
C LEU A 103 -8.58 -0.11 10.95
N PHE A 104 -7.98 1.05 11.21
CA PHE A 104 -7.18 1.29 12.41
C PHE A 104 -8.04 1.38 13.69
N GLY A 105 -9.36 1.54 13.58
CA GLY A 105 -10.24 1.72 14.74
C GLY A 105 -10.63 3.17 15.01
N GLY A 106 -10.42 4.05 14.02
CA GLY A 106 -10.89 5.44 14.04
C GLY A 106 -9.76 6.48 14.13
N ALA A 107 -10.16 7.73 13.90
CA ALA A 107 -9.27 8.88 13.68
C ALA A 107 -8.26 9.09 14.82
N LYS A 108 -8.72 8.98 16.08
CA LYS A 108 -7.85 9.10 17.26
C LYS A 108 -6.72 8.07 17.27
N TYR A 109 -7.03 6.78 17.09
CA TYR A 109 -6.01 5.73 17.14
C TYR A 109 -5.07 5.81 15.92
N PHE A 110 -5.62 6.21 14.77
CA PHE A 110 -4.82 6.46 13.58
C PHE A 110 -3.80 7.60 13.77
N ALA A 111 -4.19 8.71 14.40
CA ALA A 111 -3.26 9.78 14.80
C ALA A 111 -2.16 9.28 15.75
N GLU A 112 -2.53 8.48 16.77
CA GLU A 112 -1.56 7.92 17.73
C GLU A 112 -0.52 7.00 17.05
N GLU A 113 -0.93 6.23 16.05
CA GLU A 113 -0.03 5.38 15.27
C GLU A 113 0.87 6.16 14.31
N LEU A 114 0.35 7.24 13.68
CA LEU A 114 1.17 8.16 12.89
C LEU A 114 2.19 8.87 13.80
N ASP A 115 1.78 9.37 14.96
CA ASP A 115 2.68 9.97 15.95
C ASP A 115 3.78 8.98 16.36
N THR A 116 3.41 7.72 16.62
CA THR A 116 4.37 6.66 16.92
C THR A 116 5.38 6.46 15.78
N PHE A 117 4.91 6.44 14.53
CA PHE A 117 5.75 6.31 13.34
C PHE A 117 6.76 7.46 13.18
N PHE A 118 6.35 8.71 13.45
CA PHE A 118 7.26 9.86 13.38
C PHE A 118 8.17 10.01 14.62
N VAL A 119 7.66 9.76 15.83
CA VAL A 119 8.46 9.91 17.06
C VAL A 119 9.55 8.84 17.12
N ARG A 120 9.23 7.58 16.77
CA ARG A 120 10.24 6.52 16.79
C ARG A 120 11.30 6.68 15.70
N SER A 121 10.98 7.33 14.58
CA SER A 121 11.98 7.60 13.54
C SER A 121 13.08 8.55 14.02
N ARG A 122 12.73 9.55 14.86
CA ARG A 122 13.69 10.49 15.48
C ARG A 122 14.75 9.78 16.32
N ASP A 123 14.34 8.73 17.02
CA ASP A 123 15.19 8.03 17.98
C ASP A 123 16.07 6.95 17.29
N TRP A 124 16.00 6.83 15.96
CA TRP A 124 16.81 5.90 15.18
C TRP A 124 18.26 6.40 15.05
N PRO A 125 19.28 5.62 15.45
CA PRO A 125 20.63 6.11 15.67
C PRO A 125 21.49 6.23 14.39
N THR A 126 20.92 6.00 13.20
CA THR A 126 21.69 5.90 11.96
C THR A 126 20.95 6.45 10.75
N ILE A 127 21.73 6.97 9.80
CA ILE A 127 21.29 7.45 8.49
C ILE A 127 21.76 6.55 7.34
N THR A 128 22.53 5.48 7.64
CA THR A 128 23.15 4.62 6.62
C THR A 128 22.33 3.39 6.26
N ILE A 129 21.34 3.04 7.09
CA ILE A 129 20.35 1.99 6.82
C ILE A 129 18.95 2.61 6.87
N PRO A 130 17.96 2.01 6.18
CA PRO A 130 16.57 2.45 6.25
C PRO A 130 16.13 2.64 7.70
N ASN A 131 15.42 3.74 7.95
CA ASN A 131 14.73 3.92 9.21
C ASN A 131 13.56 2.94 9.23
N PRO A 132 13.41 2.05 10.21
CA PRO A 132 12.28 1.11 10.25
C PRO A 132 10.93 1.80 10.51
N TYR A 133 10.94 3.10 10.78
CA TYR A 133 9.77 3.95 10.87
C TYR A 133 9.80 4.98 9.73
N TYR A 134 9.48 6.24 9.97
CA TYR A 134 9.49 7.24 8.90
C TYR A 134 10.88 7.41 8.27
N TRP A 135 10.99 7.04 6.99
CA TRP A 135 12.17 7.21 6.15
C TRP A 135 11.87 8.17 5.00
N ALA A 136 12.20 9.45 5.22
CA ALA A 136 11.96 10.52 4.25
C ALA A 136 12.65 10.33 2.88
N GLY A 137 13.63 9.43 2.79
CA GLY A 137 14.37 9.15 1.56
C GLY A 137 13.68 8.16 0.62
N ASN A 138 12.54 7.57 1.01
CA ASN A 138 11.84 6.55 0.23
C ASN A 138 10.38 6.94 -0.04
N GLU A 139 9.89 6.61 -1.23
CA GLU A 139 8.68 7.18 -1.86
C GLU A 139 7.40 6.83 -1.10
N HIS A 140 7.28 5.57 -0.65
CA HIS A 140 6.08 5.05 -0.02
C HIS A 140 5.79 5.71 1.35
N ASN A 141 6.75 6.46 1.91
CA ASN A 141 6.57 7.25 3.14
C ASN A 141 6.17 8.70 2.91
N LEU A 142 6.37 9.27 1.71
CA LEU A 142 6.15 10.70 1.46
C LEU A 142 4.70 11.14 1.71
N PHE A 143 3.74 10.23 1.55
CA PHE A 143 2.33 10.52 1.79
C PHE A 143 1.95 10.52 3.28
N SER A 144 2.70 9.83 4.15
CA SER A 144 2.34 9.61 5.57
C SER A 144 2.13 10.91 6.37
N VAL A 145 2.92 11.95 6.10
CA VAL A 145 2.81 13.24 6.81
C VAL A 145 1.47 13.94 6.55
N TRP A 146 0.89 13.75 5.37
CA TRP A 146 -0.39 14.37 5.00
C TRP A 146 -1.59 13.64 5.60
N GLN A 147 -1.39 12.43 6.12
CA GLN A 147 -2.49 11.59 6.63
C GLN A 147 -3.03 12.06 7.98
N PHE A 148 -2.31 12.91 8.71
CA PHE A 148 -2.85 13.60 9.90
C PHE A 148 -4.10 14.44 9.59
N HIS A 149 -4.34 14.82 8.33
CA HIS A 149 -5.56 15.52 7.93
C HIS A 149 -6.83 14.65 8.10
N TYR A 150 -6.68 13.32 8.06
CA TYR A 150 -7.78 12.36 8.19
C TYR A 150 -7.96 11.85 9.63
N ALA A 151 -7.13 12.31 10.56
CA ALA A 151 -7.08 11.86 11.95
C ALA A 151 -7.77 12.83 12.93
#